data_AF-A0A535S252-F1
#
_entry.id   AF-A0A535S252-F1
#
_cell.length_a   1.000
_cell.length_b   1.000
_cell.length_c   1.000
_cell.angle_alpha   90.00
_cell.angle_beta   90.00
_cell.angle_gamma   90.00
#
_symmetry.space_group_name_H-M   'P 1'
#
loop_
_entity.id
_entity.type
_entity.pdbx_description
1 polymer ?
#
loop_
_entity_poly.entity_id
_entity_poly.type
_entity_poly.pdbx_seq_one_letter_code
_entity_poly.pdbx_strand_id
1 'polypeptide(L)'
;MIIKDHLSCSRLDDLLLAALDVLGNLRFGAQVSADYLGAGQWSQLFDAVPGARVTRFEDLSFRRGLMEMLFPDRLELMFALELDGAATA
;
A
#
# COMPACT_ATOMS: atom_id res chain seq x y z
N MET A 1 5.61 8.94 10.40
CA MET A 1 5.51 7.51 10.04
C MET A 1 5.50 7.41 8.53
N ILE A 2 6.21 6.43 7.95
CA ILE A 2 6.13 6.14 6.51
C ILE A 2 5.37 4.84 6.34
N ILE A 3 4.36 4.83 5.47
CA ILE A 3 3.58 3.65 5.10
C ILE A 3 3.88 3.38 3.64
N LYS A 4 4.30 2.16 3.33
CA LYS A 4 4.34 1.64 1.97
C LYS A 4 3.29 0.56 1.88
N ASP A 5 2.43 0.65 0.87
CA ASP A 5 1.48 -0.41 0.55
C ASP A 5 1.28 -0.50 -0.97
N HIS A 6 0.30 -1.30 -1.38
CA HIS A 6 -0.13 -1.42 -2.75
C HIS A 6 -1.52 -0.83 -2.97
N LEU A 7 -1.70 -0.22 -4.15
CA LEU A 7 -2.97 0.32 -4.58
C LEU A 7 -3.50 -0.50 -5.75
N SER A 8 -4.65 -1.14 -5.53
CA SER A 8 -5.41 -1.72 -6.63
C SER A 8 -6.28 -0.64 -7.29
N CYS A 9 -6.05 -0.42 -8.59
CA CYS A 9 -6.85 0.49 -9.41
C CYS A 9 -7.81 -0.27 -10.34
N SER A 10 -7.70 -1.60 -10.43
CA SER A 10 -8.49 -2.44 -11.32
C SER A 10 -8.49 -3.92 -10.89
N ARG A 11 -9.44 -4.70 -11.41
CA ARG A 11 -9.49 -6.17 -11.15
C ARG A 11 -8.25 -6.93 -11.63
N LEU A 12 -7.55 -6.40 -12.64
CA LEU A 12 -6.27 -6.98 -13.07
C LEU A 12 -5.18 -6.74 -12.04
N ASP A 13 -5.20 -5.57 -11.40
CA ASP A 13 -4.28 -5.23 -10.33
C ASP A 13 -4.54 -6.11 -9.10
N ASP A 14 -5.82 -6.37 -8.75
CA ASP A 14 -6.18 -7.33 -7.69
C ASP A 14 -5.58 -8.71 -7.93
N LEU A 15 -5.66 -9.23 -9.17
CA LEU A 15 -5.12 -10.53 -9.52
C LEU A 15 -3.59 -10.56 -9.43
N LEU A 16 -2.92 -9.50 -9.90
CA LEU A 16 -1.47 -9.36 -9.80
C LEU A 16 -1.04 -9.31 -8.33
N LEU A 17 -1.71 -8.53 -7.50
CA LEU A 17 -1.40 -8.42 -6.08
C LEU A 17 -1.63 -9.75 -5.34
N ALA A 18 -2.72 -10.46 -5.65
CA ALA A 18 -2.96 -11.81 -5.12
C ALA A 18 -1.85 -12.79 -5.52
N ALA A 19 -1.36 -12.73 -6.76
CA ALA A 19 -0.24 -13.55 -7.21
C ALA A 19 1.07 -13.19 -6.47
N LEU A 20 1.32 -11.90 -6.24
CA LEU A 20 2.46 -11.42 -5.47
C LEU A 20 2.42 -11.93 -4.03
N ASP A 21 1.24 -11.88 -3.39
CA ASP A 21 1.03 -12.39 -2.04
C ASP A 21 1.24 -13.89 -1.96
N VAL A 22 0.70 -14.65 -2.91
CA VAL A 22 0.92 -16.10 -2.96
C VAL A 22 2.42 -16.38 -3.08
N LEU A 23 3.14 -15.71 -3.98
CA LEU A 23 4.58 -15.91 -4.16
C LEU A 23 5.39 -15.52 -2.91
N GLY A 24 5.03 -14.41 -2.27
CA GLY A 24 5.69 -13.91 -1.06
C GLY A 24 5.42 -14.78 0.16
N ASN A 25 4.16 -15.16 0.38
CA ASN A 25 3.70 -15.85 1.57
C ASN A 25 3.96 -17.37 1.51
N LEU A 26 3.95 -17.99 0.32
CA LEU A 26 4.34 -19.41 0.13
C LEU A 26 5.74 -19.70 0.68
N ARG A 27 6.68 -18.75 0.52
CA ARG A 27 8.05 -18.87 1.05
C ARG A 27 8.09 -19.06 2.56
N PHE A 28 7.10 -18.53 3.27
CA PHE A 28 7.04 -18.53 4.74
C PHE A 28 5.98 -19.50 5.29
N GLY A 29 5.29 -20.27 4.43
CA GLY A 29 4.29 -21.24 4.84
C GLY A 29 3.04 -20.64 5.51
N ALA A 30 2.85 -19.33 5.38
CA ALA A 30 1.66 -18.63 5.84
C ALA A 30 0.81 -18.25 4.63
N GLN A 31 -0.51 -18.18 4.80
CA GLN A 31 -1.39 -17.55 3.83
C GLN A 31 -2.24 -16.55 4.59
N VAL A 32 -1.88 -15.28 4.51
CA VAL A 32 -2.69 -14.20 5.08
C VAL A 32 -3.68 -13.79 4.00
N SER A 33 -4.97 -13.94 4.27
CA SER A 33 -6.02 -13.41 3.41
C SER A 33 -6.23 -11.95 3.79
N ALA A 34 -5.82 -11.02 2.93
CA ALA A 34 -6.01 -9.59 3.11
C ALA A 34 -6.58 -8.99 1.84
N ASP A 35 -7.46 -8.01 2.00
CA ASP A 35 -7.95 -7.18 0.90
C ASP A 35 -7.14 -5.88 0.89
N TYR A 36 -6.55 -5.56 -0.26
CA TYR A 36 -5.86 -4.29 -0.43
C TYR A 36 -6.86 -3.13 -0.40
N LEU A 37 -6.51 -2.06 0.31
CA LEU A 37 -7.34 -0.86 0.33
C LEU A 37 -7.20 -0.10 -0.99
N GLY A 38 -8.34 0.19 -1.61
CA GLY A 38 -8.42 1.14 -2.72
C GLY A 38 -8.22 2.59 -2.24
N ALA A 39 -8.08 3.52 -3.19
CA ALA A 39 -7.76 4.92 -2.88
C ALA A 39 -8.80 5.59 -1.96
N GLY A 40 -10.08 5.29 -2.18
CA GLY A 40 -11.17 5.82 -1.35
C GLY A 40 -11.18 5.25 0.07
N GLN A 41 -10.77 3.99 0.24
CA GLN A 41 -10.68 3.37 1.56
C GLN A 41 -9.49 3.92 2.35
N TRP A 42 -8.36 4.18 1.68
CA TRP A 42 -7.23 4.91 2.26
C TRP A 42 -7.62 6.30 2.73
N SER A 43 -8.36 7.06 1.91
CA SER A 43 -8.87 8.39 2.30
C SER A 43 -9.72 8.29 3.57
N GLN A 44 -10.68 7.37 3.60
CA GLN A 44 -11.53 7.15 4.79
C GLN A 44 -10.74 6.78 6.03
N LEU A 45 -9.69 5.96 5.89
CA LEU A 45 -8.82 5.57 7.01
C LEU A 45 -8.10 6.79 7.58
N PHE A 46 -7.55 7.66 6.74
CA PHE A 46 -6.83 8.84 7.20
C PHE A 46 -7.77 9.91 7.78
N ASP A 47 -8.95 10.10 7.18
CA ASP A 47 -9.99 11.01 7.69
C ASP A 47 -10.46 10.60 9.09
N ALA A 48 -10.39 9.30 9.42
CA ALA A 48 -10.72 8.77 10.73
C ALA A 48 -9.64 9.01 11.81
N VAL A 49 -8.49 9.61 11.46
CA VAL A 49 -7.39 9.89 12.39
C VAL A 49 -7.25 11.41 12.60
N PRO A 50 -7.82 11.97 13.68
CA PRO A 50 -7.72 13.40 13.96
C PRO A 50 -6.28 13.87 14.10
N GLY A 51 -5.94 15.01 13.48
CA GLY A 51 -4.58 15.57 13.53
C GLY A 51 -3.56 14.86 12.65
N ALA A 52 -3.99 13.90 11.82
CA ALA A 52 -3.17 13.32 10.78
C ALA A 52 -2.98 14.31 9.62
N ARG A 53 -1.73 14.64 9.31
CA ARG A 53 -1.34 15.19 8.02
C ARG A 53 -0.74 14.08 7.17
N VAL A 54 -1.29 13.89 5.97
CA VAL A 54 -0.88 12.82 5.06
C VAL A 54 -0.34 13.41 3.79
N THR A 55 0.89 13.06 3.45
CA THR A 55 1.48 13.32 2.13
C THR A 55 1.53 12.00 1.36
N ARG A 56 0.95 11.97 0.17
CA ARG A 56 1.00 10.81 -0.74
C ARG A 56 2.10 11.01 -1.77
N PHE A 57 2.85 9.94 -2.03
CA PHE A 57 3.85 9.87 -3.08
C PHE A 57 3.45 8.77 -4.07
N GLU A 58 3.55 9.09 -5.35
CA GLU A 58 3.23 8.22 -6.48
C GLU A 58 4.46 8.06 -7.39
N ASP A 59 4.43 7.07 -8.27
CA ASP A 59 5.45 6.82 -9.30
C ASP A 59 6.89 6.71 -8.76
N LEU A 60 7.03 6.21 -7.53
CA LEU A 60 8.32 5.90 -6.94
C LEU A 60 8.84 4.59 -7.54
N SER A 61 10.05 4.62 -8.12
CA SER A 61 10.66 3.42 -8.68
C SER A 61 11.24 2.51 -7.61
N PHE A 62 10.50 1.48 -7.23
CA PHE A 62 10.91 0.50 -6.23
C PHE A 62 11.41 -0.81 -6.86
N ARG A 63 10.90 -1.16 -8.05
CA ARG A 63 11.29 -2.38 -8.77
C ARG A 63 12.09 -2.05 -10.02
N ARG A 64 12.83 -3.06 -10.50
CA ARG A 64 13.57 -3.00 -11.77
C ARG A 64 13.53 -4.35 -12.47
N GLY A 65 13.60 -4.34 -13.79
CA GLY A 65 13.73 -5.53 -14.61
C GLY A 65 12.45 -6.38 -14.66
N LEU A 66 12.57 -7.71 -14.65
CA LEU A 66 11.42 -8.61 -14.83
C LEU A 66 10.32 -8.42 -13.76
N MET A 67 10.71 -8.04 -12.53
CA MET A 67 9.75 -7.79 -11.46
C MET A 67 8.91 -6.53 -11.69
N GLU A 68 9.49 -5.49 -12.30
CA GLU A 68 8.76 -4.26 -12.67
C GLU A 68 7.76 -4.54 -13.80
N MET A 69 8.12 -5.40 -14.76
CA MET A 69 7.24 -5.79 -15.86
C MET A 69 6.00 -6.55 -15.37
N LEU A 70 6.15 -7.43 -14.39
CA LEU A 70 5.04 -8.22 -13.83
C LEU A 70 4.26 -7.45 -12.75
N PHE A 71 4.95 -6.58 -12.00
CA PHE A 71 4.38 -5.82 -10.88
C PHE A 71 4.80 -4.35 -11.02
N PRO A 72 4.12 -3.58 -11.88
CA PRO A 72 4.53 -2.22 -12.20
C PRO A 72 4.49 -1.30 -10.97
N ASP A 73 5.39 -0.31 -10.94
CA ASP A 73 5.53 0.62 -9.80
C ASP A 73 4.25 1.44 -9.55
N ARG A 74 3.35 1.56 -10.53
CA ARG A 74 2.01 2.16 -10.37
C ARG A 74 1.13 1.45 -9.33
N LEU A 75 1.46 0.21 -8.99
CA LEU A 75 0.78 -0.55 -7.94
C LEU A 75 1.30 -0.17 -6.56
N GLU A 76 2.40 0.57 -6.47
CA GLU A 76 2.99 0.95 -5.20
C GLU A 76 2.50 2.32 -4.76
N LEU A 77 2.31 2.44 -3.46
CA LEU A 77 1.80 3.64 -2.83
C LEU A 77 2.63 3.92 -1.59
N MET A 78 3.04 5.17 -1.42
CA MET A 78 3.74 5.58 -0.20
C MET A 78 3.06 6.80 0.42
N PHE A 79 2.91 6.74 1.74
CA PHE A 79 2.40 7.84 2.55
C PHE A 79 3.43 8.25 3.58
N ALA A 80 3.63 9.56 3.73
CA ALA A 80 4.17 10.14 4.95
C ALA A 80 3.02 10.65 5.82
N LEU A 81 2.86 10.00 6.97
CA LEU A 81 1.90 10.37 7.99
C LEU A 81 2.61 11.13 9.11
N GLU A 82 2.24 12.39 9.29
CA GLU A 82 2.57 13.17 10.47
C GLU A 82 1.35 13.16 11.38
N LEU A 83 1.54 12.71 12.62
CA LEU A 83 0.55 12.87 13.66
C LEU A 83 1.00 14.06 14.47
N ASP A 84 0.15 15.09 14.58
CA ASP A 84 0.37 16.13 15.57
C ASP A 84 0.50 15.43 16.92
N GLY A 85 1.69 15.53 17.52
CA GLY A 85 2.04 14.78 18.72
C GLY A 85 0.90 14.92 19.71
N ALA A 86 0.39 13.77 20.19
CA ALA A 86 -0.63 13.72 21.21
C ALA A 86 -0.35 14.84 22.21
N ALA A 87 -1.28 15.78 22.32
CA ALA A 87 -1.30 16.67 23.46
C ALA A 87 -1.36 15.75 24.67
N THR A 88 -0.20 15.49 25.26
CA THR A 88 -0.08 14.94 26.60
C THR A 88 -0.64 16.02 27.51
N ALA A 89 -1.95 15.95 27.72
CA ALA A 89 -2.65 16.60 28.82
C ALA A 89 -2.54 15.70 30.06
#